data_AF-A0ABD5XXB0-F1
#
_entry.id   AF-A0ABD5XXB0-F1
#
_cell.length_a   1.000
_cell.length_b   1.000
_cell.length_c   1.000
_cell.angle_alpha   90.00
_cell.angle_beta   90.00
_cell.angle_gamma   90.00
#
_symmetry.space_group_name_H-M   'P 1'
#
loop_
_entity.id
_entity.type
_entity.pdbx_description
1 polymer ?
#
loop_
_entity_poly.entity_id
_entity_poly.type
_entity_poly.pdbx_seq_one_letter_code
_entity_poly.pdbx_strand_id
1 'polypeptide(L)'
;MKGFTDDQRERIQSDLLEAGRELFAQYGLGKTTISDLTGEVGIGTSTFYQFFDSKEALYLAVLEREGEEIVHRLSEEGVVDGDDPETVVREFLRFLFDEIETNPLVRQLVVSDELGRLREYRTAEEREAERAEEVETIRAFTDPFVETGAVHGEDPELVARAVGAVPYLTLHEDDIGSDHYPEVRDFVIDTFARGLATDEE
;
A
#
# COMPACT_ATOMS: atom_id res chain seq x y z
N MET A 1 22.51 34.00 -1.25
CA MET A 1 22.67 32.78 -2.05
C MET A 1 21.72 32.87 -3.23
N LYS A 2 22.15 32.53 -4.46
CA LYS A 2 21.17 32.27 -5.52
C LYS A 2 20.42 31.00 -5.12
N GLY A 3 19.10 31.07 -5.10
CA GLY A 3 18.25 29.89 -4.90
C GLY A 3 18.45 28.89 -6.05
N PHE A 4 18.01 27.65 -5.83
CA PHE A 4 17.95 26.63 -6.87
C PHE A 4 17.04 27.08 -8.03
N THR A 5 17.38 26.70 -9.26
CA THR A 5 16.44 26.80 -10.39
C THR A 5 15.29 25.80 -10.21
N ASP A 6 14.21 25.96 -10.94
CA ASP A 6 13.07 25.03 -10.87
C ASP A 6 13.51 23.59 -11.19
N ASP A 7 14.26 23.39 -12.28
CA ASP A 7 14.84 22.08 -12.64
C ASP A 7 15.74 21.48 -11.52
N GLN A 8 16.46 22.33 -10.80
CA GLN A 8 17.31 21.88 -9.69
C GLN A 8 16.46 21.48 -8.49
N ARG A 9 15.35 22.20 -8.22
CA ARG A 9 14.43 21.84 -7.15
C ARG A 9 13.74 20.51 -7.46
N GLU A 10 13.22 20.36 -8.67
CA GLU A 10 12.54 19.13 -9.09
C GLU A 10 13.47 17.92 -9.01
N ARG A 11 14.72 18.05 -9.48
CA ARG A 11 15.72 16.99 -9.36
C ARG A 11 16.04 16.66 -7.90
N ILE A 12 16.29 17.65 -7.04
CA ILE A 12 16.58 17.40 -5.61
C ILE A 12 15.38 16.75 -4.92
N GLN A 13 14.16 17.17 -5.24
CA GLN A 13 12.95 16.56 -4.69
C GLN A 13 12.81 15.10 -5.12
N SER A 14 13.03 14.81 -6.40
CA SER A 14 13.03 13.44 -6.93
C SER A 14 14.13 12.58 -6.29
N ASP A 15 15.36 13.10 -6.18
CA ASP A 15 16.48 12.41 -5.54
C ASP A 15 16.17 12.11 -4.05
N LEU A 16 15.51 13.03 -3.34
CA LEU A 16 15.07 12.83 -1.96
C LEU A 16 13.98 11.76 -1.83
N LEU A 17 13.02 11.72 -2.76
CA LEU A 17 11.99 10.69 -2.78
C LEU A 17 12.61 9.30 -3.03
N GLU A 18 13.56 9.20 -3.96
CA GLU A 18 14.24 7.94 -4.26
C GLU A 18 15.11 7.45 -3.10
N ALA A 19 15.95 8.34 -2.54
CA ALA A 19 16.75 8.01 -1.35
C ALA A 19 15.86 7.66 -0.16
N GLY A 20 14.73 8.36 0.01
CA GLY A 20 13.70 8.04 0.99
C GLY A 20 13.18 6.62 0.80
N ARG A 21 12.70 6.31 -0.41
CA ARG A 21 12.19 4.98 -0.77
C ARG A 21 13.15 3.86 -0.40
N GLU A 22 14.40 3.96 -0.84
CA GLU A 22 15.43 2.93 -0.57
C GLU A 22 15.71 2.79 0.93
N LEU A 23 15.96 3.90 1.63
CA LEU A 23 16.33 3.87 3.05
C LEU A 23 15.16 3.46 3.95
N PHE A 24 13.94 3.90 3.66
CA PHE A 24 12.76 3.49 4.43
C PHE A 24 12.41 2.02 4.19
N ALA A 25 12.51 1.53 2.95
CA ALA A 25 12.34 0.12 2.63
C ALA A 25 13.38 -0.76 3.36
N GLN A 26 14.63 -0.29 3.49
CA GLN A 26 15.71 -1.07 4.10
C GLN A 26 15.73 -1.00 5.63
N TYR A 27 15.54 0.18 6.21
CA TYR A 27 15.79 0.44 7.63
C TYR A 27 14.52 0.81 8.42
N GLY A 28 13.45 1.17 7.71
CA GLY A 28 12.24 1.74 8.30
C GLY A 28 12.38 3.21 8.68
N LEU A 29 11.23 3.86 8.86
CA LEU A 29 11.14 5.27 9.25
C LEU A 29 11.95 5.56 10.52
N GLY A 30 11.86 4.69 11.53
CA GLY A 30 12.47 4.93 12.85
C GLY A 30 14.00 4.98 12.83
N LYS A 31 14.65 4.19 11.98
CA LYS A 31 16.12 4.07 11.95
C LYS A 31 16.79 4.98 10.91
N THR A 32 16.05 5.45 9.91
CA THR A 32 16.55 6.40 8.91
C THR A 32 16.66 7.79 9.53
N THR A 33 17.78 8.49 9.34
CA THR A 33 17.94 9.88 9.80
C THR A 33 17.92 10.86 8.62
N ILE A 34 17.63 12.14 8.89
CA ILE A 34 17.77 13.20 7.87
C ILE A 34 19.22 13.27 7.37
N SER A 35 20.22 12.97 8.21
CA SER A 35 21.61 12.93 7.79
C SER A 35 21.86 11.84 6.75
N ASP A 36 21.28 10.65 6.92
CA ASP A 36 21.41 9.55 5.95
C ASP A 36 20.80 9.95 4.60
N LEU A 37 19.57 10.49 4.63
CA LEU A 37 18.84 10.97 3.45
C LEU A 37 19.63 12.05 2.69
N THR A 38 20.11 13.07 3.40
CA THR A 38 20.86 14.16 2.78
C THR A 38 22.25 13.73 2.31
N GLY A 39 22.85 12.75 2.98
CA GLY A 39 24.12 12.14 2.60
C GLY A 39 24.01 11.41 1.27
N GLU A 40 22.95 10.62 1.08
CA GLU A 40 22.69 9.89 -0.16
C GLU A 40 22.50 10.83 -1.35
N VAL A 41 21.73 11.91 -1.17
CA VAL A 41 21.47 12.90 -2.23
C VAL A 41 22.64 13.88 -2.43
N GLY A 42 23.55 14.00 -1.47
CA GLY A 42 24.67 14.93 -1.51
C GLY A 42 24.28 16.40 -1.26
N ILE A 43 23.26 16.63 -0.43
CA ILE A 43 22.79 17.98 -0.03
C ILE A 43 23.03 18.25 1.46
N GLY A 44 22.89 19.51 1.88
CA GLY A 44 22.94 19.87 3.30
C GLY A 44 21.58 19.69 3.99
N THR A 45 21.60 19.48 5.31
CA THR A 45 20.38 19.41 6.14
C THR A 45 19.49 20.65 6.02
N SER A 46 20.09 21.85 5.90
CA SER A 46 19.31 23.08 5.67
C SER A 46 18.65 23.14 4.29
N THR A 47 19.14 22.36 3.32
CA THR A 47 18.51 22.20 2.00
C THR A 47 17.34 21.24 2.10
N PHE A 48 17.44 20.14 2.85
CA PHE A 48 16.32 19.22 3.09
C PHE A 48 15.06 19.96 3.58
N TYR A 49 15.22 20.83 4.58
CA TYR A 49 14.12 21.62 5.15
C TYR A 49 13.54 22.69 4.20
N GLN A 50 14.08 22.85 2.98
CA GLN A 50 13.46 23.67 1.93
C GLN A 50 12.49 22.88 1.05
N PHE A 51 12.44 21.54 1.20
CA PHE A 51 11.58 20.62 0.45
C PHE A 51 10.59 19.89 1.37
N PHE A 52 11.05 19.44 2.53
CA PHE A 52 10.21 18.70 3.48
C PHE A 52 10.37 19.25 4.90
N ASP A 53 9.25 19.45 5.59
CA ASP A 53 9.24 19.96 6.96
C ASP A 53 9.80 18.94 7.97
N SER A 54 9.72 17.65 7.64
CA SER A 54 10.25 16.56 8.46
C SER A 54 10.57 15.32 7.61
N LYS A 55 11.22 14.33 8.24
CA LYS A 55 11.44 13.01 7.63
C LYS A 55 10.12 12.27 7.43
N GLU A 56 9.17 12.45 8.34
CA GLU A 56 7.82 11.87 8.26
C GLU A 56 7.05 12.47 7.06
N ALA A 57 7.19 13.76 6.79
CA ALA A 57 6.61 14.38 5.61
C ALA A 57 7.18 13.79 4.31
N LEU A 58 8.50 13.55 4.26
CA LEU A 58 9.12 12.83 3.15
C LEU A 58 8.59 11.38 3.06
N TYR A 59 8.47 10.68 4.18
CA TYR A 59 7.98 9.31 4.20
C TYR A 59 6.56 9.20 3.64
N LEU A 60 5.66 10.11 4.03
CA LEU A 60 4.30 10.16 3.47
C LEU A 60 4.31 10.41 1.96
N ALA A 61 5.14 11.34 1.47
CA ALA A 61 5.26 11.59 0.03
C ALA A 61 5.85 10.39 -0.73
N VAL A 62 6.74 9.61 -0.11
CA VAL A 62 7.26 8.35 -0.65
C VAL A 62 6.15 7.30 -0.72
N LEU A 63 5.34 7.15 0.34
CA LEU A 63 4.20 6.21 0.36
C LEU A 63 3.12 6.58 -0.66
N GLU A 64 2.82 7.88 -0.82
CA GLU A 64 1.88 8.38 -1.82
C GLU A 64 2.34 8.00 -3.24
N ARG A 65 3.60 8.30 -3.57
CA ARG A 65 4.20 7.89 -4.86
C ARG A 65 4.19 6.36 -5.03
N GLU A 66 4.49 5.59 -3.98
CA GLU A 66 4.46 4.13 -4.09
C GLU A 66 3.03 3.61 -4.32
N GLY A 67 2.03 4.20 -3.66
CA GLY A 67 0.62 3.87 -3.88
C GLY A 67 0.18 4.13 -5.32
N GLU A 68 0.57 5.28 -5.90
CA GLU A 68 0.33 5.59 -7.32
C GLU A 68 0.96 4.55 -8.25
N GLU A 69 2.21 4.15 -7.99
CA GLU A 69 2.92 3.12 -8.77
C GLU A 69 2.26 1.74 -8.64
N ILE A 70 1.74 1.38 -7.46
CA ILE A 70 0.99 0.14 -7.24
C ILE A 70 -0.31 0.15 -8.06
N VAL A 71 -1.06 1.25 -8.03
CA VAL A 71 -2.30 1.40 -8.84
C VAL A 71 -1.98 1.35 -10.34
N HIS A 72 -0.86 1.94 -10.76
CA HIS A 72 -0.40 1.84 -12.14
C HIS A 72 -0.08 0.39 -12.54
N ARG A 73 0.68 -0.36 -11.72
CA ARG A 73 0.98 -1.78 -11.97
C ARG A 73 -0.29 -2.63 -12.05
N LEU A 74 -1.20 -2.44 -11.11
CA LEU A 74 -2.50 -3.14 -11.08
C LEU A 74 -3.26 -2.96 -12.40
N SER A 75 -3.24 -1.72 -12.93
CA SER A 75 -3.88 -1.38 -14.20
C SER A 75 -3.14 -1.96 -15.40
N GLU A 76 -1.81 -1.93 -15.42
CA GLU A 76 -0.99 -2.48 -16.52
C GLU A 76 -1.09 -4.01 -16.63
N GLU A 77 -1.25 -4.70 -15.51
CA GLU A 77 -1.41 -6.16 -15.45
C GLU A 77 -2.82 -6.62 -15.83
N GLY A 78 -3.79 -5.70 -15.94
CA GLY A 78 -5.17 -6.01 -16.29
C GLY A 78 -5.88 -6.88 -15.25
N VAL A 79 -5.43 -6.82 -13.99
CA VAL A 79 -5.92 -7.66 -12.88
C VAL A 79 -7.43 -7.51 -12.68
N VAL A 80 -7.97 -6.34 -13.03
CA VAL A 80 -9.37 -5.96 -12.84
C VAL A 80 -10.15 -5.80 -14.14
N ASP A 81 -9.58 -6.24 -15.28
CA ASP A 81 -10.19 -6.09 -16.62
C ASP A 81 -11.17 -7.23 -16.97
N GLY A 82 -11.37 -8.20 -16.07
CA GLY A 82 -12.21 -9.38 -16.30
C GLY A 82 -13.69 -9.16 -15.98
N ASP A 83 -14.55 -9.95 -16.65
CA ASP A 83 -16.00 -9.96 -16.38
C ASP A 83 -16.40 -10.99 -15.30
N ASP A 84 -15.50 -11.93 -14.97
CA ASP A 84 -15.75 -12.97 -13.96
C ASP A 84 -15.35 -12.47 -12.56
N PRO A 85 -16.29 -12.24 -11.63
CA PRO A 85 -16.01 -11.70 -10.31
C PRO A 85 -15.06 -12.61 -9.51
N GLU A 86 -15.18 -13.93 -9.65
CA GLU A 86 -14.31 -14.88 -8.95
C GLU A 86 -12.85 -14.70 -9.37
N THR A 87 -12.60 -14.65 -10.68
CA THR A 87 -11.26 -14.44 -11.22
C THR A 87 -10.72 -13.06 -10.85
N VAL A 88 -11.50 -11.99 -10.98
CA VAL A 88 -11.03 -10.64 -10.65
C VAL A 88 -10.68 -10.51 -9.17
N VAL A 89 -11.53 -10.98 -8.25
CA VAL A 89 -11.23 -10.95 -6.82
C VAL A 89 -10.00 -11.79 -6.49
N ARG A 90 -9.86 -12.97 -7.10
CA ARG A 90 -8.69 -13.84 -6.91
C ARG A 90 -7.40 -13.15 -7.35
N GLU A 91 -7.34 -12.62 -8.56
CA GLU A 91 -6.13 -11.99 -9.08
C GLU A 91 -5.82 -10.70 -8.31
N PHE A 92 -6.84 -9.93 -7.92
CA PHE A 92 -6.66 -8.75 -7.06
C PHE A 92 -6.05 -9.12 -5.71
N LEU A 93 -6.57 -10.15 -5.04
CA LEU A 93 -6.00 -10.61 -3.78
C LEU A 93 -4.56 -11.12 -3.95
N ARG A 94 -4.27 -11.89 -5.00
CA ARG A 94 -2.90 -12.32 -5.31
C ARG A 94 -1.96 -11.14 -5.47
N PHE A 95 -2.36 -10.15 -6.25
CA PHE A 95 -1.60 -8.92 -6.43
C PHE A 95 -1.32 -8.23 -5.08
N LEU A 96 -2.32 -8.09 -4.20
CA LEU A 96 -2.12 -7.49 -2.87
C LEU A 96 -1.16 -8.30 -1.98
N PHE A 97 -1.24 -9.63 -2.01
CA PHE A 97 -0.29 -10.49 -1.30
C PHE A 97 1.13 -10.33 -1.86
N ASP A 98 1.28 -10.39 -3.18
CA ASP A 98 2.57 -10.26 -3.84
C ASP A 98 3.22 -8.90 -3.56
N GLU A 99 2.44 -7.82 -3.53
CA GLU A 99 2.95 -6.50 -3.12
C GLU A 99 3.46 -6.51 -1.67
N ILE A 100 2.73 -7.06 -0.71
CA ILE A 100 3.19 -7.11 0.68
C ILE A 100 4.42 -8.02 0.84
N GLU A 101 4.48 -9.11 0.08
CA GLU A 101 5.57 -10.10 0.17
C GLU A 101 6.86 -9.62 -0.51
N THR A 102 6.74 -8.91 -1.63
CA THR A 102 7.87 -8.58 -2.50
C THR A 102 8.31 -7.13 -2.45
N ASN A 103 7.42 -6.19 -2.10
CA ASN A 103 7.73 -4.78 -1.99
C ASN A 103 8.17 -4.46 -0.55
N PRO A 104 9.48 -4.20 -0.30
CA PRO A 104 9.96 -4.06 1.07
C PRO A 104 9.38 -2.82 1.77
N LEU A 105 8.99 -1.79 1.02
CA LEU A 105 8.35 -0.60 1.59
C LEU A 105 6.94 -0.93 2.09
N VAL A 106 6.14 -1.64 1.30
CA VAL A 106 4.80 -2.12 1.71
C VAL A 106 4.92 -3.11 2.86
N ARG A 107 5.87 -4.05 2.79
CA ARG A 107 6.16 -4.98 3.89
C ARG A 107 6.48 -4.23 5.18
N GLN A 108 7.33 -3.20 5.11
CA GLN A 108 7.70 -2.39 6.26
C GLN A 108 6.50 -1.61 6.82
N LEU A 109 5.63 -1.10 5.94
CA LEU A 109 4.41 -0.40 6.30
C LEU A 109 3.41 -1.31 7.06
N VAL A 110 3.17 -2.50 6.53
CA VAL A 110 2.16 -3.45 6.99
C VAL A 110 2.67 -4.34 8.12
N VAL A 111 3.80 -5.03 7.92
CA VAL A 111 4.32 -6.06 8.84
C VAL A 111 5.07 -5.47 10.02
N SER A 112 5.81 -4.38 9.83
CA SER A 112 6.58 -3.75 10.92
C SER A 112 5.76 -2.75 11.75
N ASP A 113 4.43 -2.68 11.54
CA ASP A 113 3.47 -1.79 12.22
C ASP A 113 3.88 -0.31 12.18
N GLU A 114 4.52 0.14 11.10
CA GLU A 114 4.84 1.56 10.94
C GLU A 114 3.58 2.40 10.78
N LEU A 115 2.52 1.84 10.18
CA LEU A 115 1.18 2.43 10.20
C LEU A 115 0.67 2.61 11.63
N GLY A 116 0.78 1.61 12.51
CA GLY A 116 0.37 1.74 13.91
C GLY A 116 1.12 2.85 14.65
N ARG A 117 2.44 2.96 14.44
CA ARG A 117 3.27 4.02 15.03
C ARG A 117 2.93 5.40 14.48
N LEU A 118 2.68 5.54 13.18
CA LEU A 118 2.21 6.79 12.59
C LEU A 118 0.81 7.16 13.12
N ARG A 119 -0.06 6.17 13.32
CA ARG A 119 -1.41 6.31 13.87
C ARG A 119 -1.41 6.80 15.33
N GLU A 120 -0.36 6.57 16.11
CA GLU A 120 -0.20 7.18 17.45
C GLU A 120 -0.06 8.70 17.40
N TYR A 121 0.42 9.25 16.29
CA TYR A 121 0.54 10.70 16.07
C TYR A 121 -0.70 11.32 15.40
N ARG A 122 -1.70 10.51 15.04
CA ARG A 122 -2.92 10.93 14.35
C ARG A 122 -4.14 10.91 15.26
N THR A 123 -5.02 11.88 15.07
CA THR A 123 -6.32 11.96 15.71
C THR A 123 -7.23 10.80 15.27
N ALA A 124 -8.30 10.55 16.02
CA ALA A 124 -9.30 9.55 15.62
C ALA A 124 -9.94 9.86 14.27
N GLU A 125 -10.13 11.15 13.95
CA GLU A 125 -10.70 11.62 12.69
C GLU A 125 -9.76 11.34 11.51
N GLU A 126 -8.47 11.66 11.63
CA GLU A 126 -7.47 11.38 10.58
C GLU A 126 -7.32 9.88 10.32
N ARG A 127 -7.40 9.05 11.37
CA ARG A 127 -7.36 7.59 11.25
C ARG A 127 -8.61 7.01 10.59
N GLU A 128 -9.76 7.65 10.74
CA GLU A 128 -10.98 7.24 10.07
C GLU A 128 -10.97 7.66 8.60
N ALA A 129 -10.47 8.87 8.30
CA ALA A 129 -10.31 9.35 6.94
C ALA A 129 -9.39 8.45 6.10
N GLU A 130 -8.23 8.05 6.64
CA GLU A 130 -7.32 7.11 5.96
C GLU A 130 -7.98 5.75 5.71
N ARG A 131 -8.70 5.21 6.70
CA ARG A 131 -9.45 3.95 6.51
C ARG A 131 -10.53 4.09 5.44
N ALA A 132 -11.20 5.25 5.39
CA ALA A 132 -12.23 5.51 4.40
C ALA A 132 -11.64 5.58 2.98
N GLU A 133 -10.45 6.17 2.84
CA GLU A 133 -9.71 6.25 1.56
C GLU A 133 -9.21 4.87 1.09
N GLU A 134 -8.67 4.04 2.01
CA GLU A 134 -8.32 2.64 1.74
C GLU A 134 -9.54 1.85 1.24
N VAL A 135 -10.69 2.02 1.91
CA VAL A 135 -11.94 1.37 1.53
C VAL A 135 -12.44 1.90 0.18
N GLU A 136 -12.40 3.20 -0.07
CA GLU A 136 -12.82 3.81 -1.35
C GLU A 136 -11.99 3.27 -2.52
N THR A 137 -10.68 3.12 -2.32
CA THR A 137 -9.78 2.51 -3.31
C THR A 137 -10.20 1.09 -3.67
N ILE A 138 -10.50 0.25 -2.67
CA ILE A 138 -10.93 -1.14 -2.92
C ILE A 138 -12.32 -1.16 -3.56
N ARG A 139 -13.22 -0.28 -3.12
CA ARG A 139 -14.58 -0.14 -3.67
C ARG A 139 -14.59 0.20 -5.16
N ALA A 140 -13.63 0.99 -5.64
CA ALA A 140 -13.49 1.27 -7.07
C ALA A 140 -13.41 -0.03 -7.91
N PHE A 141 -12.90 -1.12 -7.35
CA PHE A 141 -12.80 -2.42 -8.02
C PHE A 141 -13.92 -3.39 -7.64
N THR A 142 -14.48 -3.31 -6.43
CA THR A 142 -15.52 -4.26 -5.98
C THR A 142 -16.94 -3.82 -6.31
N ASP A 143 -17.22 -2.52 -6.32
CA ASP A 143 -18.58 -1.97 -6.52
C ASP A 143 -19.23 -2.43 -7.84
N PRO A 144 -18.53 -2.49 -8.99
CA PRO A 144 -19.13 -2.99 -10.24
C PRO A 144 -19.71 -4.41 -10.12
N PHE A 145 -19.06 -5.29 -9.35
CA PHE A 145 -19.53 -6.66 -9.14
C PHE A 145 -20.70 -6.74 -8.14
N VAL A 146 -20.75 -5.83 -7.16
CA VAL A 146 -21.87 -5.72 -6.23
C VAL A 146 -23.10 -5.16 -6.95
N GLU A 147 -22.95 -4.12 -7.76
CA GLU A 147 -24.04 -3.49 -8.52
C GLU A 147 -24.68 -4.43 -9.54
N THR A 148 -23.90 -5.35 -10.11
CA THR A 148 -24.38 -6.36 -11.06
C THR A 148 -24.97 -7.60 -10.38
N GLY A 149 -24.87 -7.72 -9.06
CA GLY A 149 -25.30 -8.90 -8.30
C GLY A 149 -24.39 -10.13 -8.48
N ALA A 150 -23.19 -9.92 -9.04
CA ALA A 150 -22.19 -10.94 -9.30
C ALA A 150 -21.44 -11.36 -8.02
N VAL A 151 -21.62 -10.63 -6.92
CA VAL A 151 -21.03 -10.91 -5.61
C VAL A 151 -22.09 -11.04 -4.51
N HIS A 152 -21.91 -12.01 -3.62
CA HIS A 152 -22.63 -12.19 -2.36
C HIS A 152 -22.32 -11.05 -1.40
N GLY A 153 -23.31 -10.17 -1.20
CA GLY A 153 -23.23 -9.07 -0.25
C GLY A 153 -23.90 -7.83 -0.84
N GLU A 154 -25.01 -7.40 -0.23
CA GLU A 154 -25.73 -6.20 -0.68
C GLU A 154 -25.06 -4.89 -0.23
N ASP A 155 -24.02 -4.98 0.60
CA ASP A 155 -23.29 -3.85 1.16
C ASP A 155 -21.88 -3.77 0.56
N PRO A 156 -21.63 -2.86 -0.41
CA PRO A 156 -20.32 -2.68 -1.01
C PRO A 156 -19.23 -2.31 -0.01
N GLU A 157 -19.59 -1.63 1.08
CA GLU A 157 -18.62 -1.26 2.12
C GLU A 157 -18.16 -2.49 2.90
N LEU A 158 -19.07 -3.42 3.22
CA LEU A 158 -18.72 -4.67 3.87
C LEU A 158 -17.80 -5.52 2.98
N VAL A 159 -18.10 -5.61 1.69
CA VAL A 159 -17.29 -6.38 0.72
C VAL A 159 -15.87 -5.82 0.64
N ALA A 160 -15.72 -4.50 0.43
CA ALA A 160 -14.42 -3.86 0.34
C ALA A 160 -13.60 -4.01 1.63
N ARG A 161 -14.23 -3.84 2.80
CA ARG A 161 -13.57 -4.06 4.10
C ARG A 161 -13.14 -5.52 4.28
N ALA A 162 -13.93 -6.48 3.83
CA ALA A 162 -13.58 -7.89 3.90
C ALA A 162 -12.41 -8.23 2.97
N VAL A 163 -12.43 -7.75 1.71
CA VAL A 163 -11.33 -7.90 0.75
C VAL A 163 -10.04 -7.29 1.32
N GLY A 164 -10.09 -6.05 1.81
CA GLY A 164 -8.94 -5.36 2.40
C GLY A 164 -8.42 -5.99 3.69
N ALA A 165 -9.23 -6.82 4.37
CA ALA A 165 -8.81 -7.53 5.57
C ALA A 165 -7.96 -8.78 5.27
N VAL A 166 -8.14 -9.39 4.10
CA VAL A 166 -7.52 -10.68 3.75
C VAL A 166 -5.98 -10.61 3.73
N PRO A 167 -5.34 -9.59 3.13
CA PRO A 167 -3.88 -9.53 3.09
C PRO A 167 -3.20 -9.40 4.46
N TYR A 168 -3.93 -9.03 5.53
CA TYR A 168 -3.38 -9.06 6.90
C TYR A 168 -3.04 -10.48 7.39
N LEU A 169 -3.44 -11.53 6.66
CA LEU A 169 -2.91 -12.88 6.87
C LEU A 169 -1.36 -12.91 6.82
N THR A 170 -0.73 -12.02 6.04
CA THR A 170 0.74 -11.84 6.00
C THR A 170 1.35 -11.53 7.37
N LEU A 171 0.60 -10.89 8.28
CA LEU A 171 1.06 -10.59 9.65
C LEU A 171 1.18 -11.84 10.53
N HIS A 172 0.57 -12.94 10.10
CA HIS A 172 0.47 -14.19 10.85
C HIS A 172 1.28 -15.32 10.22
N GLU A 173 2.22 -15.01 9.32
CA GLU A 173 3.12 -16.00 8.72
C GLU A 173 3.84 -16.85 9.79
N ASP A 174 4.40 -16.19 10.82
CA ASP A 174 5.12 -16.88 11.91
C ASP A 174 4.19 -17.77 12.76
N ASP A 175 2.94 -17.34 12.97
CA ASP A 175 1.94 -18.10 13.73
C ASP A 175 1.43 -19.33 12.95
N ILE A 176 1.28 -19.19 11.63
CA ILE A 176 0.87 -20.26 10.70
C ILE A 176 2.03 -21.24 10.46
N GLY A 177 3.25 -20.72 10.48
CA GLY A 177 4.49 -21.40 10.10
C GLY A 177 4.82 -21.16 8.62
N SER A 178 6.01 -20.60 8.35
CA SER A 178 6.45 -20.23 6.99
C SER A 178 6.39 -21.36 5.97
N ASP A 179 6.60 -22.63 6.38
CA ASP A 179 6.50 -23.78 5.47
C ASP A 179 5.06 -24.05 5.00
N HIS A 180 4.06 -23.64 5.76
CA HIS A 180 2.62 -23.84 5.46
C HIS A 180 1.94 -22.57 4.95
N TYR A 181 2.52 -21.40 5.20
CA TYR A 181 1.93 -20.12 4.84
C TYR A 181 1.52 -20.00 3.37
N PRO A 182 2.33 -20.39 2.37
CA PRO A 182 1.93 -20.28 0.97
C PRO A 182 0.67 -21.09 0.64
N GLU A 183 0.57 -22.33 1.16
CA GLU A 183 -0.61 -23.17 0.94
C GLU A 183 -1.85 -22.60 1.62
N VAL A 184 -1.70 -22.04 2.83
CA VAL A 184 -2.80 -21.41 3.57
C VAL A 184 -3.27 -20.13 2.87
N ARG A 185 -2.34 -19.29 2.42
CA ARG A 185 -2.61 -18.08 1.64
C ARG A 185 -3.43 -18.41 0.40
N ASP A 186 -2.94 -19.34 -0.42
CA ASP A 186 -3.61 -19.73 -1.66
C ASP A 186 -5.01 -20.31 -1.38
N PHE A 187 -5.15 -21.13 -0.33
CA PHE A 187 -6.44 -21.66 0.11
C PHE A 187 -7.41 -20.55 0.53
N VAL A 188 -6.95 -19.53 1.28
CA VAL A 188 -7.77 -18.40 1.71
C VAL A 188 -8.21 -17.56 0.50
N ILE A 189 -7.31 -17.24 -0.43
CA ILE A 189 -7.63 -16.50 -1.66
C ILE A 189 -8.72 -17.24 -2.44
N ASP A 190 -8.52 -18.52 -2.72
CA ASP A 190 -9.47 -19.31 -3.51
C ASP A 190 -10.83 -19.46 -2.81
N THR A 191 -10.82 -19.69 -1.50
CA THR A 191 -12.07 -19.82 -0.72
C THR A 191 -12.84 -18.51 -0.68
N PHE A 192 -12.13 -17.39 -0.50
CA PHE A 192 -12.73 -16.07 -0.41
C PHE A 192 -13.30 -15.61 -1.76
N ALA A 193 -12.53 -15.77 -2.85
CA ALA A 193 -12.98 -15.42 -4.20
C ALA A 193 -14.23 -16.21 -4.62
N ARG A 194 -14.21 -17.54 -4.41
CA ARG A 194 -15.38 -18.40 -4.69
C ARG A 194 -16.58 -18.08 -3.81
N GLY A 195 -16.34 -17.79 -2.52
CA GLY A 195 -17.41 -17.47 -1.57
C GLY A 195 -18.06 -16.11 -1.81
N LEU A 196 -17.35 -15.19 -2.47
CA LEU A 196 -17.90 -13.92 -2.90
C LEU A 196 -18.66 -14.05 -4.22
N ALA A 197 -18.23 -14.83 -5.19
CA ALA A 197 -18.98 -14.98 -6.44
C ALA A 197 -20.36 -15.63 -6.21
N THR A 198 -21.41 -15.09 -6.83
CA THR A 198 -22.72 -15.74 -6.88
C THR A 198 -22.70 -16.86 -7.92
N ASP A 199 -23.30 -18.01 -7.62
CA ASP A 199 -23.54 -19.04 -8.64
C ASP A 199 -24.47 -18.44 -9.72
N GLU A 200 -24.06 -18.43 -10.99
CA GLU A 200 -24.95 -18.14 -12.12
C GLU A 200 -26.11 -19.17 -12.08
N GLU A 201 -27.36 -18.69 -11.89
CA GLU A 201 -28.58 -19.49 -12.08
C GLU A 201 -28.85 -19.84 -13.55
#